data_AF-A0A847D5N1-F1
#
_entry.id   AF-A0A847D5N1-F1
#
_cell.length_a   1.000
_cell.length_b   1.000
_cell.length_c   1.000
_cell.angle_alpha   90.00
_cell.angle_beta   90.00
_cell.angle_gamma   90.00
#
_symmetry.space_group_name_H-M   'P 1'
#
loop_
_entity.id
_entity.type
_entity.pdbx_description
1 polymer ?
#
loop_
_entity_poly.entity_id
_entity_poly.type
_entity_poly.pdbx_seq_one_letter_code
_entity_poly.pdbx_strand_id
1 'polypeptide(L)'
;MNNKFDKLKIENNNQKINTQKTLDTFDNISSESKRVSKIALNANIIISDLDRQFETATRLKKIDMSFLFLAVGLHIVRQHLQNNYFTDESRKTDKEAAGESNYNRELRGKKLYYTTKEEILCNPVPFDTQNGAPFMGVDLGGGKGHRIATAGHDPMIGWVVGTANIATRTMTLLKPFPESYHVKYGNYFTKFGDPSVNRNDYLYQKASFSKIIDYGIVKNTSSIDGISLLAIALMKEAIHLKSDVLSKESLPLPFTSINPNLARKLGEYNIDMASVLTIGKQASYAVAINTVIYLLHQLLITQIEDQNPQFVQLRSRKILSYSNTIATTSNIVESAITQNVNHLDIGGFLVTLYRLTSDIKFQNKIKEEFLEKEFYKLIMNN
;
A
#
# COMPACT_ATOMS: atom_id res chain seq x y z
N MET A 1 -78.31 49.40 -13.19
CA MET A 1 -78.63 48.55 -12.02
C MET A 1 -78.78 47.12 -12.51
N ASN A 2 -77.87 46.20 -12.16
CA ASN A 2 -78.05 44.78 -12.49
C ASN A 2 -79.20 44.21 -11.67
N ASN A 3 -80.21 43.64 -12.34
CA ASN A 3 -81.36 42.97 -11.74
C ASN A 3 -80.87 41.71 -10.99
N LYS A 4 -81.49 41.36 -9.86
CA LYS A 4 -81.25 40.13 -9.08
C LYS A 4 -81.20 38.88 -9.97
N PHE A 5 -82.03 38.82 -11.01
CA PHE A 5 -82.06 37.71 -11.96
C PHE A 5 -80.81 37.61 -12.84
N ASP A 6 -80.15 38.73 -13.18
CA ASP A 6 -78.91 38.72 -13.97
C ASP A 6 -77.73 38.21 -13.14
N LYS A 7 -77.68 38.55 -11.84
CA LYS A 7 -76.70 37.99 -10.90
C LYS A 7 -76.84 36.46 -10.79
N LEU A 8 -78.07 35.95 -10.64
CA LEU A 8 -78.33 34.51 -10.54
C LEU A 8 -77.95 33.74 -11.82
N LYS A 9 -78.13 34.33 -13.01
CA LYS A 9 -77.68 33.73 -14.28
C LYS A 9 -76.15 33.62 -14.36
N ILE A 10 -75.43 34.67 -13.95
CA ILE A 10 -73.96 34.66 -13.89
C ILE A 10 -73.48 33.61 -12.89
N GLU A 11 -74.10 33.53 -11.71
CA GLU A 11 -73.76 32.57 -10.66
C GLU A 11 -73.99 31.12 -11.11
N ASN A 12 -75.12 30.81 -11.74
CA ASN A 12 -75.40 29.49 -12.31
C ASN A 12 -74.41 29.12 -13.42
N ASN A 13 -74.04 30.06 -14.31
CA ASN A 13 -73.02 29.81 -15.32
C ASN A 13 -71.65 29.52 -14.71
N ASN A 14 -71.24 30.29 -13.69
CA ASN A 14 -70.02 30.02 -12.94
C ASN A 14 -70.05 28.65 -12.25
N GLN A 15 -71.19 28.27 -11.67
CA GLN A 15 -71.38 26.97 -11.04
C GLN A 15 -71.27 25.82 -12.06
N LYS A 16 -71.86 25.96 -13.25
CA LYS A 16 -71.71 24.99 -14.34
C LYS A 16 -70.25 24.84 -14.78
N ILE A 17 -69.54 25.96 -14.96
CA ILE A 17 -68.11 25.94 -15.32
C ILE A 17 -67.30 25.23 -14.23
N ASN A 18 -67.56 25.50 -12.95
CA ASN A 18 -66.87 24.87 -11.84
C ASN A 18 -67.18 23.38 -11.71
N THR A 19 -68.43 22.98 -11.94
CA THR A 19 -68.82 21.56 -11.99
C THR A 19 -68.13 20.85 -13.14
N GLN A 20 -68.05 21.45 -14.33
CA GLN A 20 -67.33 20.86 -15.46
C GLN A 20 -65.84 20.67 -15.15
N LYS A 21 -65.17 21.69 -14.61
CA LYS A 21 -63.76 21.57 -14.17
C LYS A 21 -63.56 20.46 -13.15
N THR A 22 -64.51 20.30 -12.24
CA THR A 22 -64.49 19.23 -11.23
C THR A 22 -64.60 17.84 -11.89
N LEU A 23 -65.51 17.69 -12.85
CA LEU A 23 -65.65 16.45 -13.62
C LEU A 23 -64.39 16.12 -14.42
N ASP A 24 -63.82 17.10 -15.12
CA ASP A 24 -62.56 16.94 -15.86
C ASP A 24 -61.41 16.52 -14.92
N THR A 25 -61.39 17.06 -13.69
CA THR A 25 -60.41 16.67 -12.66
C THR A 25 -60.60 15.23 -12.19
N PHE A 26 -61.84 14.79 -11.99
CA PHE A 26 -62.13 13.39 -11.61
C PHE A 26 -61.74 12.41 -12.71
N ASP A 27 -61.98 12.75 -13.98
CA ASP A 27 -61.56 11.94 -15.13
C ASP A 27 -60.03 11.82 -15.20
N ASN A 28 -59.31 12.92 -14.93
CA ASN A 28 -57.85 12.91 -14.83
C ASN A 28 -57.35 12.03 -13.68
N ILE A 29 -57.93 12.13 -12.48
CA ILE A 29 -57.55 11.28 -11.33
C ILE A 29 -57.85 9.80 -11.62
N SER A 30 -59.00 9.51 -12.23
CA SER A 30 -59.41 8.14 -12.57
C SER A 30 -58.49 7.50 -13.60
N SER A 31 -58.12 8.24 -14.65
CA SER A 31 -57.17 7.78 -15.67
C SER A 31 -55.78 7.56 -15.08
N GLU A 32 -55.31 8.49 -14.25
CA GLU A 32 -54.01 8.40 -13.58
C GLU A 32 -53.95 7.23 -12.58
N SER A 33 -55.00 7.02 -11.80
CA SER A 33 -55.10 5.88 -10.87
C SER A 33 -55.05 4.53 -11.60
N LYS A 34 -55.72 4.42 -12.75
CA LYS A 34 -55.66 3.22 -13.60
C LYS A 34 -54.25 3.00 -14.15
N ARG A 35 -53.56 4.07 -14.55
CA ARG A 35 -52.18 4.01 -15.07
C ARG A 35 -51.20 3.55 -14.00
N VAL A 36 -51.21 4.18 -12.82
CA VAL A 36 -50.34 3.81 -11.69
C VAL A 36 -50.63 2.38 -11.21
N SER A 37 -51.90 1.97 -11.14
CA SER A 37 -52.27 0.58 -10.83
C SER A 37 -51.69 -0.42 -11.83
N LYS A 38 -51.72 -0.10 -13.13
CA LYS A 38 -51.10 -0.93 -14.17
C LYS A 38 -49.58 -1.03 -13.99
N ILE A 39 -48.90 0.05 -13.62
CA ILE A 39 -47.45 0.03 -13.32
C ILE A 39 -47.18 -0.87 -12.11
N ALA A 40 -47.92 -0.69 -11.02
CA ALA A 40 -47.75 -1.49 -9.80
C ALA A 40 -47.96 -2.99 -10.05
N LEU A 41 -49.00 -3.36 -10.80
CA LEU A 41 -49.26 -4.77 -11.17
C LEU A 41 -48.16 -5.38 -12.04
N ASN A 42 -47.43 -4.57 -12.80
CA ASN A 42 -46.37 -5.03 -13.71
C ASN A 42 -44.96 -4.67 -13.23
N ALA A 43 -44.79 -4.24 -11.98
CA ALA A 43 -43.53 -3.68 -11.48
C ALA A 43 -42.34 -4.65 -11.68
N ASN A 44 -42.52 -5.94 -11.42
CA ASN A 44 -41.47 -6.95 -11.61
C ASN A 44 -41.00 -7.05 -13.07
N ILE A 45 -41.95 -6.98 -14.02
CA ILE A 45 -41.64 -7.03 -15.47
C ILE A 45 -40.90 -5.75 -15.88
N ILE A 46 -41.37 -4.59 -15.39
CA ILE A 46 -40.76 -3.30 -15.66
C ILE A 46 -39.32 -3.25 -15.12
N ILE A 47 -39.11 -3.63 -13.85
CA ILE A 47 -37.78 -3.63 -13.24
C ILE A 47 -36.84 -4.58 -13.99
N SER A 48 -37.33 -5.77 -14.38
CA SER A 48 -36.52 -6.72 -15.16
C SER A 48 -36.15 -6.18 -16.55
N ASP A 49 -37.06 -5.46 -17.19
CA ASP A 49 -36.77 -4.83 -18.48
C ASP A 49 -35.77 -3.67 -18.33
N LEU A 50 -35.94 -2.81 -17.32
CA LEU A 50 -34.99 -1.75 -17.00
C LEU A 50 -33.59 -2.32 -16.70
N ASP A 51 -33.51 -3.45 -15.99
CA ASP A 51 -32.24 -4.13 -15.76
C ASP A 51 -31.58 -4.57 -17.06
N ARG A 52 -32.34 -5.19 -17.97
CA ARG A 52 -31.84 -5.56 -19.30
C ARG A 52 -31.38 -4.35 -20.12
N GLN A 53 -32.08 -3.22 -20.02
CA GLN A 53 -31.68 -1.97 -20.65
C GLN A 53 -30.34 -1.47 -20.08
N PHE A 54 -30.17 -1.51 -18.76
CA PHE A 54 -28.92 -1.17 -18.09
C PHE A 54 -27.75 -2.06 -18.53
N GLU A 55 -27.96 -3.38 -18.57
CA GLU A 55 -26.95 -4.35 -19.02
C GLU A 55 -26.54 -4.09 -20.46
N THR A 56 -27.50 -3.78 -21.33
CA THR A 56 -27.26 -3.48 -22.74
C THR A 56 -26.48 -2.17 -22.89
N ALA A 57 -26.86 -1.12 -22.17
CA ALA A 57 -26.21 0.18 -22.22
C ALA A 57 -24.77 0.15 -21.70
N THR A 58 -24.49 -0.74 -20.74
CA THR A 58 -23.19 -0.84 -20.05
C THR A 58 -22.34 -2.04 -20.52
N ARG A 59 -22.75 -2.69 -21.60
CA ARG A 59 -22.02 -3.79 -22.24
C ARG A 59 -20.71 -3.29 -22.83
N LEU A 60 -19.65 -4.11 -22.73
CA LEU A 60 -18.40 -3.82 -23.40
C LEU A 60 -18.58 -3.88 -24.93
N LYS A 61 -18.11 -2.85 -25.61
CA LYS A 61 -18.11 -2.72 -27.07
C LYS A 61 -16.78 -3.18 -27.65
N LYS A 62 -16.70 -3.24 -28.98
CA LYS A 62 -15.49 -3.68 -29.70
C LYS A 62 -14.25 -2.86 -29.32
N ILE A 63 -14.38 -1.54 -29.20
CA ILE A 63 -13.27 -0.66 -28.81
C ILE A 63 -12.80 -0.93 -27.37
N ASP A 64 -13.73 -1.22 -26.45
CA ASP A 64 -13.41 -1.59 -25.07
C ASP A 64 -12.62 -2.88 -24.99
N MET A 65 -12.95 -3.85 -25.86
CA MET A 65 -12.22 -5.10 -25.94
C MET A 65 -10.76 -4.87 -26.35
N SER A 66 -10.48 -3.90 -27.22
CA SER A 66 -9.10 -3.51 -27.54
C SER A 66 -8.36 -2.97 -26.31
N PHE A 67 -9.00 -2.13 -25.49
CA PHE A 67 -8.42 -1.66 -24.23
C PHE A 67 -8.23 -2.78 -23.22
N LEU A 68 -9.16 -3.73 -23.15
CA LEU A 68 -9.04 -4.93 -22.32
C LEU A 68 -7.80 -5.74 -22.68
N PHE A 69 -7.62 -6.09 -23.96
CA PHE A 69 -6.45 -6.87 -24.38
C PHE A 69 -5.14 -6.08 -24.25
N LEU A 70 -5.16 -4.76 -24.48
CA LEU A 70 -4.01 -3.90 -24.21
C LEU A 70 -3.64 -3.95 -22.72
N ALA A 71 -4.62 -3.80 -21.82
CA ALA A 71 -4.40 -3.86 -20.38
C ALA A 71 -3.87 -5.23 -19.94
N VAL A 72 -4.45 -6.32 -20.46
CA VAL A 72 -3.95 -7.69 -20.22
C VAL A 72 -2.49 -7.82 -20.64
N GLY A 73 -2.16 -7.37 -21.86
CA GLY A 73 -0.79 -7.40 -22.37
C GLY A 73 0.19 -6.62 -21.47
N LEU A 74 -0.17 -5.40 -21.07
CA LEU A 74 0.64 -4.60 -20.16
C LEU A 74 0.84 -5.27 -18.80
N HIS A 75 -0.21 -5.90 -18.24
CA HIS A 75 -0.10 -6.65 -16.99
C HIS A 75 0.83 -7.86 -17.12
N ILE A 76 0.72 -8.64 -18.20
CA ILE A 76 1.62 -9.78 -18.45
C ILE A 76 3.06 -9.31 -18.61
N VAL A 77 3.29 -8.26 -19.41
CA VAL A 77 4.65 -7.71 -19.62
C VAL A 77 5.27 -7.26 -18.29
N ARG A 78 4.55 -6.52 -17.43
CA ARG A 78 5.13 -6.11 -16.14
C ARG A 78 5.42 -7.29 -15.20
N GLN A 79 4.66 -8.39 -15.30
CA GLN A 79 4.86 -9.58 -14.46
C GLN A 79 6.18 -10.28 -14.80
N HIS A 80 6.57 -10.29 -16.08
CA HIS A 80 7.82 -10.88 -16.53
C HIS A 80 9.04 -9.96 -16.41
N LEU A 81 8.86 -8.64 -16.46
CA LEU A 81 9.99 -7.69 -16.37
C LEU A 81 10.46 -7.41 -14.93
N GLN A 82 9.69 -7.80 -13.92
CA GLN A 82 10.03 -7.52 -12.52
C GLN A 82 10.80 -8.67 -11.88
N ASN A 83 11.88 -8.32 -11.18
CA ASN A 83 12.57 -9.26 -10.29
C ASN A 83 11.85 -9.31 -8.94
N ASN A 84 11.55 -10.52 -8.49
CA ASN A 84 10.92 -10.76 -7.19
C ASN A 84 11.95 -11.33 -6.21
N TYR A 85 11.84 -10.91 -4.94
CA TYR A 85 12.79 -11.25 -3.89
C TYR A 85 12.16 -12.07 -2.77
N PHE A 86 11.41 -13.14 -3.12
CA PHE A 86 10.70 -13.99 -2.15
C PHE A 86 11.55 -15.12 -1.57
N THR A 87 12.79 -15.28 -2.05
CA THR A 87 13.69 -16.37 -1.65
C THR A 87 15.11 -15.86 -1.44
N ASP A 88 15.88 -16.55 -0.60
CA ASP A 88 17.30 -16.24 -0.37
C ASP A 88 18.14 -16.29 -1.66
N GLU A 89 17.81 -17.18 -2.59
CA GLU A 89 18.54 -17.36 -3.86
C GLU A 89 18.37 -16.17 -4.81
N SER A 90 17.21 -15.52 -4.76
CA SER A 90 16.92 -14.32 -5.55
C SER A 90 17.61 -13.05 -5.00
N ARG A 91 18.22 -13.12 -3.82
CA ARG A 91 18.77 -11.99 -3.08
C ARG A 91 20.29 -11.98 -3.08
N LYS A 92 20.86 -10.77 -2.97
CA LYS A 92 22.31 -10.58 -2.92
C LYS A 92 22.87 -11.04 -1.58
N THR A 93 24.09 -11.55 -1.56
CA THR A 93 24.83 -11.74 -0.31
C THR A 93 25.18 -10.40 0.33
N ASP A 94 25.44 -10.39 1.63
CA ASP A 94 25.81 -9.15 2.35
C ASP A 94 27.05 -8.48 1.74
N LYS A 95 28.02 -9.28 1.29
CA LYS A 95 29.23 -8.78 0.62
C LYS A 95 28.91 -8.09 -0.71
N GLU A 96 28.02 -8.67 -1.51
CA GLU A 96 27.58 -8.08 -2.78
C GLU A 96 26.69 -6.85 -2.59
N ALA A 97 25.91 -6.82 -1.51
CA ALA A 97 25.04 -5.70 -1.17
C ALA A 97 25.83 -4.50 -0.62
N ALA A 98 26.85 -4.75 0.20
CA ALA A 98 27.72 -3.72 0.78
C ALA A 98 28.75 -3.16 -0.22
N GLY A 99 29.17 -3.95 -1.21
CA GLY A 99 30.20 -3.58 -2.18
C GLY A 99 31.62 -3.59 -1.63
N GLU A 100 32.58 -3.08 -2.40
CA GLU A 100 33.97 -2.92 -1.92
C GLU A 100 34.09 -1.66 -1.06
N SER A 101 34.50 -1.84 0.19
CA SER A 101 34.66 -0.74 1.14
C SER A 101 36.03 -0.78 1.82
N ASN A 102 36.81 0.29 1.67
CA ASN A 102 38.06 0.48 2.39
C ASN A 102 37.79 1.14 3.75
N TYR A 103 37.39 0.33 4.73
CA TYR A 103 37.14 0.83 6.08
C TYR A 103 38.44 1.18 6.82
N ASN A 104 38.46 2.32 7.49
CA ASN A 104 39.56 2.72 8.36
C ASN A 104 39.13 2.67 9.83
N ARG A 105 39.14 1.45 10.40
CA ARG A 105 38.70 1.20 11.79
C ARG A 105 39.61 1.82 12.85
N GLU A 106 40.81 2.25 12.50
CA GLU A 106 41.68 3.01 13.41
C GLU A 106 41.10 4.41 13.74
N LEU A 107 40.17 4.92 12.93
CA LEU A 107 39.46 6.16 13.21
C LEU A 107 38.43 6.04 14.35
N ARG A 108 38.16 4.81 14.83
CA ARG A 108 37.28 4.60 15.99
C ARG A 108 37.88 5.24 17.24
N GLY A 109 37.24 6.31 17.72
CA GLY A 109 37.67 7.02 18.92
C GLY A 109 37.57 6.20 20.22
N LYS A 110 38.21 6.70 21.29
CA LYS A 110 38.16 6.07 22.64
C LYS A 110 37.09 6.67 23.56
N LYS A 111 36.63 7.89 23.28
CA LYS A 111 35.66 8.62 24.09
C LYS A 111 34.26 7.99 23.95
N LEU A 112 33.58 7.80 25.08
CA LEU A 112 32.23 7.25 25.14
C LEU A 112 31.18 8.29 24.71
N TYR A 113 30.09 7.81 24.09
CA TYR A 113 28.98 8.65 23.56
C TYR A 113 29.43 9.73 22.57
N TYR A 114 30.49 9.46 21.82
CA TYR A 114 31.10 10.44 20.93
C TYR A 114 31.66 9.76 19.71
N THR A 115 31.33 10.28 18.53
CA THR A 115 31.91 9.91 17.24
C THR A 115 32.33 11.16 16.48
N THR A 116 33.19 11.03 15.48
CA THR A 116 33.49 12.12 14.54
C THR A 116 32.80 11.87 13.20
N LYS A 117 32.68 12.91 12.37
CA LYS A 117 32.10 12.78 11.02
C LYS A 117 32.92 11.83 10.16
N GLU A 118 34.24 11.94 10.24
CA GLU A 118 35.21 11.09 9.52
C GLU A 118 35.05 9.62 9.95
N GLU A 119 34.85 9.37 11.24
CA GLU A 119 34.63 8.02 11.73
C GLU A 119 33.36 7.40 11.11
N ILE A 120 32.23 8.13 11.10
CA ILE A 120 30.97 7.63 10.53
C ILE A 120 31.12 7.31 9.04
N LEU A 121 31.77 8.19 8.29
CA LEU A 121 31.93 8.06 6.84
C LEU A 121 32.84 6.88 6.47
N CYS A 122 33.93 6.68 7.21
CA CYS A 122 34.97 5.71 6.87
C CYS A 122 34.83 4.34 7.53
N ASN A 123 33.78 4.07 8.31
CA ASN A 123 33.58 2.80 9.01
C ASN A 123 32.18 2.20 8.78
N PRO A 124 31.98 0.89 9.04
CA PRO A 124 30.65 0.31 9.11
C PRO A 124 29.85 0.90 10.29
N VAL A 125 28.54 0.66 10.31
CA VAL A 125 27.72 1.04 11.47
C VAL A 125 28.18 0.28 12.73
N PRO A 126 28.13 0.89 13.92
CA PRO A 126 28.68 0.26 15.13
C PRO A 126 27.87 -0.96 15.58
N PHE A 127 26.57 -1.01 15.31
CA PHE A 127 25.67 -2.05 15.79
C PHE A 127 25.68 -3.35 14.95
N ASP A 128 26.49 -3.43 13.90
CA ASP A 128 26.70 -4.67 13.13
C ASP A 128 27.68 -5.64 13.80
N THR A 129 28.45 -5.18 14.80
CA THR A 129 29.42 -6.06 15.44
C THR A 129 28.76 -7.09 16.34
N GLN A 130 29.19 -8.34 16.19
CA GLN A 130 28.85 -9.44 17.10
C GLN A 130 30.04 -9.83 18.00
N ASN A 131 31.21 -9.22 17.80
CA ASN A 131 32.43 -9.58 18.51
C ASN A 131 32.35 -9.11 19.98
N GLY A 132 32.85 -9.93 20.90
CA GLY A 132 32.81 -9.66 22.34
C GLY A 132 31.45 -9.89 23.00
N ALA A 133 30.34 -9.98 22.25
CA ALA A 133 29.01 -10.22 22.80
C ALA A 133 28.92 -11.53 23.63
N PRO A 134 29.45 -12.68 23.17
CA PRO A 134 29.40 -13.92 23.96
C PRO A 134 30.13 -13.83 25.30
N PHE A 135 31.27 -13.13 25.34
CA PHE A 135 32.04 -12.92 26.59
C PHE A 135 31.27 -12.04 27.58
N MET A 136 30.47 -11.09 27.07
CA MET A 136 29.61 -10.25 27.90
C MET A 136 28.29 -10.92 28.31
N GLY A 137 28.06 -12.18 27.91
CA GLY A 137 26.79 -12.88 28.15
C GLY A 137 25.62 -12.30 27.34
N VAL A 138 25.91 -11.58 26.26
CA VAL A 138 24.90 -10.96 25.39
C VAL A 138 24.58 -11.90 24.25
N ASP A 139 23.32 -12.36 24.20
CA ASP A 139 22.82 -13.18 23.11
C ASP A 139 22.25 -12.31 21.99
N LEU A 140 22.93 -12.31 20.84
CA LEU A 140 22.49 -11.64 19.62
C LEU A 140 21.77 -12.61 18.66
N GLY A 141 21.42 -13.82 19.11
CA GLY A 141 20.77 -14.84 18.30
C GLY A 141 21.71 -15.62 17.36
N GLY A 142 23.01 -15.30 17.37
CA GLY A 142 24.07 -15.93 16.57
C GLY A 142 23.95 -15.72 15.06
N GLY A 143 25.08 -15.65 14.33
CA GLY A 143 25.11 -15.58 12.85
C GLY A 143 24.16 -14.53 12.24
N LYS A 144 22.98 -15.01 11.81
CA LYS A 144 21.87 -14.27 11.19
C LYS A 144 21.00 -13.48 12.18
N GLY A 145 21.03 -13.80 13.47
CA GLY A 145 20.12 -13.27 14.49
C GLY A 145 20.36 -11.80 14.91
N HIS A 146 21.56 -11.25 14.68
CA HIS A 146 21.90 -9.93 15.19
C HIS A 146 21.01 -8.83 14.59
N ARG A 147 20.62 -8.97 13.31
CA ARG A 147 19.70 -8.04 12.64
C ARG A 147 18.33 -7.98 13.31
N ILE A 148 17.89 -9.10 13.84
CA ILE A 148 16.62 -9.19 14.56
C ILE A 148 16.75 -8.58 15.97
N ALA A 149 17.92 -8.72 16.59
CA ALA A 149 18.16 -8.32 17.97
C ALA A 149 18.44 -6.82 18.14
N THR A 150 19.12 -6.18 17.18
CA THR A 150 19.52 -4.77 17.32
C THR A 150 18.47 -3.82 16.75
N ALA A 151 18.30 -2.68 17.43
CA ALA A 151 17.32 -1.65 17.08
C ALA A 151 17.64 -0.97 15.73
N GLY A 152 18.92 -0.95 15.34
CA GLY A 152 19.40 -0.30 14.12
C GLY A 152 18.89 -0.97 12.84
N HIS A 153 18.59 -2.27 12.85
CA HIS A 153 18.03 -2.93 11.65
C HIS A 153 16.50 -2.96 11.63
N ASP A 154 15.81 -2.37 12.62
CA ASP A 154 14.36 -2.23 12.53
C ASP A 154 14.03 -1.10 11.53
N PRO A 155 13.21 -1.34 10.49
CA PRO A 155 12.95 -0.35 9.44
C PRO A 155 12.26 0.95 9.91
N MET A 156 11.71 0.97 11.13
CA MET A 156 11.09 2.15 11.73
C MET A 156 11.89 2.66 12.92
N ILE A 157 12.29 1.78 13.84
CA ILE A 157 13.00 2.18 15.05
C ILE A 157 14.46 2.58 14.73
N GLY A 158 15.08 1.97 13.71
CA GLY A 158 16.45 2.24 13.27
C GLY A 158 16.68 3.70 12.87
N TRP A 159 15.70 4.34 12.23
CA TRP A 159 15.78 5.76 11.86
C TRP A 159 16.08 6.69 13.03
N VAL A 160 15.59 6.36 14.23
CA VAL A 160 15.85 7.14 15.45
C VAL A 160 17.00 6.52 16.24
N VAL A 161 16.87 5.24 16.59
CA VAL A 161 17.79 4.56 17.51
C VAL A 161 19.09 4.17 16.82
N GLY A 162 19.03 3.66 15.59
CA GLY A 162 20.21 3.37 14.74
C GLY A 162 21.01 4.64 14.43
N THR A 163 20.34 5.73 14.04
CA THR A 163 20.98 7.05 13.90
C THR A 163 21.66 7.51 15.19
N ALA A 164 20.99 7.40 16.35
CA ALA A 164 21.58 7.73 17.64
C ALA A 164 22.76 6.81 17.98
N ASN A 165 22.68 5.52 17.63
CA ASN A 165 23.73 4.54 17.82
C ASN A 165 24.98 4.89 17.01
N ILE A 166 24.82 5.28 15.74
CA ILE A 166 25.91 5.75 14.88
C ILE A 166 26.55 7.02 15.46
N ALA A 167 25.75 8.01 15.86
CA ALA A 167 26.21 9.27 16.42
C ALA A 167 26.96 9.12 17.76
N THR A 168 26.78 8.00 18.47
CA THR A 168 27.36 7.77 19.80
C THR A 168 28.35 6.60 19.86
N ARG A 169 28.58 5.90 18.74
CA ARG A 169 29.34 4.64 18.65
C ARG A 169 28.85 3.60 19.65
N THR A 170 27.55 3.29 19.55
CA THR A 170 26.87 2.32 20.43
C THR A 170 26.04 1.32 19.64
N MET A 171 25.52 0.32 20.33
CA MET A 171 24.52 -0.61 19.84
C MET A 171 23.39 -0.68 20.88
N THR A 172 22.15 -0.76 20.43
CA THR A 172 20.98 -0.97 21.30
C THR A 172 20.24 -2.22 20.88
N LEU A 173 19.97 -3.10 21.84
CA LEU A 173 19.09 -4.26 21.73
C LEU A 173 17.71 -3.86 22.24
N LEU A 174 16.63 -4.29 21.59
CA LEU A 174 15.28 -3.84 21.95
C LEU A 174 14.63 -4.65 23.07
N LYS A 175 15.09 -5.88 23.36
CA LYS A 175 14.27 -6.83 24.12
C LYS A 175 14.93 -7.74 25.17
N PRO A 176 14.17 -8.03 26.28
CA PRO A 176 12.79 -7.55 26.56
C PRO A 176 12.69 -6.07 26.98
N PHE A 177 13.80 -5.45 27.37
CA PHE A 177 13.95 -4.01 27.57
C PHE A 177 15.20 -3.51 26.82
N PRO A 178 15.30 -2.21 26.50
CA PRO A 178 16.46 -1.68 25.80
C PRO A 178 17.77 -1.90 26.58
N GLU A 179 18.68 -2.69 26.03
CA GLU A 179 20.04 -2.84 26.54
C GLU A 179 21.02 -2.26 25.54
N SER A 180 21.86 -1.34 25.99
CA SER A 180 22.81 -0.68 25.11
C SER A 180 24.25 -0.96 25.49
N TYR A 181 25.14 -0.93 24.50
CA TYR A 181 26.55 -1.25 24.64
C TYR A 181 27.40 -0.27 23.84
N HIS A 182 28.54 0.12 24.39
CA HIS A 182 29.56 0.86 23.65
C HIS A 182 30.33 -0.08 22.74
N VAL A 183 30.68 0.40 21.55
CA VAL A 183 31.49 -0.33 20.58
C VAL A 183 32.88 0.29 20.52
N LYS A 184 33.93 -0.54 20.54
CA LYS A 184 35.33 -0.13 20.39
C LYS A 184 36.01 -0.97 19.32
N TYR A 185 37.14 -0.47 18.82
CA TYR A 185 38.00 -1.21 17.91
C TYR A 185 39.28 -1.67 18.64
N GLY A 186 39.64 -2.93 18.50
CA GLY A 186 40.83 -3.50 19.15
C GLY A 186 40.76 -5.01 19.27
N ASN A 187 41.67 -5.57 20.09
CA ASN A 187 41.57 -6.96 20.53
C ASN A 187 40.44 -7.08 21.56
N TYR A 188 39.69 -8.17 21.48
CA TYR A 188 38.55 -8.46 22.36
C TYR A 188 38.63 -9.88 22.90
N PHE A 189 37.92 -10.17 23.98
CA PHE A 189 37.87 -11.52 24.53
C PHE A 189 36.87 -12.40 23.77
N THR A 190 37.33 -13.58 23.38
CA THR A 190 36.48 -14.61 22.78
C THR A 190 35.56 -15.24 23.83
N LYS A 191 34.63 -16.11 23.40
CA LYS A 191 33.73 -16.85 24.32
C LYS A 191 34.49 -17.64 25.40
N PHE A 192 35.74 -18.04 25.12
CA PHE A 192 36.57 -18.82 26.04
C PHE A 192 37.45 -17.95 26.95
N GLY A 193 37.38 -16.63 26.82
CA GLY A 193 38.18 -15.69 27.62
C GLY A 193 39.57 -15.41 27.04
N ASP A 194 39.91 -15.97 25.88
CA ASP A 194 41.18 -15.69 25.20
C ASP A 194 41.13 -14.38 24.40
N PRO A 195 42.23 -13.61 24.30
CA PRO A 195 42.31 -12.44 23.43
C PRO A 195 42.19 -12.82 21.95
N SER A 196 41.47 -12.02 21.17
CA SER A 196 41.35 -12.20 19.73
C SER A 196 42.70 -11.96 19.03
N VAL A 197 43.03 -12.81 18.04
CA VAL A 197 44.25 -12.66 17.22
C VAL A 197 44.17 -11.39 16.36
N ASN A 198 43.01 -11.14 15.77
CA ASN A 198 42.76 -9.99 14.91
C ASN A 198 42.00 -8.90 15.67
N ARG A 199 42.33 -7.63 15.38
CA ARG A 199 41.60 -6.46 15.86
C ARG A 199 40.31 -6.27 15.06
N ASN A 200 39.20 -6.00 15.73
CA ASN A 200 37.92 -5.71 15.09
C ASN A 200 37.04 -4.82 15.98
N ASP A 201 35.92 -4.33 15.44
CA ASP A 201 34.88 -3.68 16.25
C ASP A 201 34.30 -4.73 17.20
N TYR A 202 34.12 -4.41 18.48
CA TYR A 202 33.60 -5.31 19.52
C TYR A 202 32.76 -4.56 20.56
N LEU A 203 31.83 -5.28 21.19
CA LEU A 203 31.08 -4.77 22.35
C LEU A 203 32.00 -4.66 23.55
N TYR A 204 32.07 -3.48 24.15
CA TYR A 204 32.99 -3.19 25.25
C TYR A 204 32.33 -3.18 26.63
N GLN A 205 31.40 -2.25 26.87
CA GLN A 205 30.73 -2.10 28.17
C GLN A 205 29.30 -1.61 27.99
N LYS A 206 28.45 -1.80 29.02
CA LYS A 206 27.08 -1.28 29.03
C LYS A 206 27.05 0.24 28.85
N ALA A 207 26.08 0.69 28.05
CA ALA A 207 25.75 2.08 27.78
C ALA A 207 24.33 2.38 28.28
N SER A 208 24.06 3.64 28.56
CA SER A 208 22.75 4.12 28.98
C SER A 208 21.94 4.54 27.76
N PHE A 209 20.77 3.94 27.58
CA PHE A 209 19.87 4.27 26.48
C PHE A 209 19.46 5.75 26.46
N SER A 210 19.15 6.34 27.63
CA SER A 210 18.81 7.77 27.72
C SER A 210 19.96 8.68 27.31
N LYS A 211 21.21 8.32 27.65
CA LYS A 211 22.40 9.04 27.17
C LYS A 211 22.60 8.87 25.66
N ILE A 212 22.27 7.71 25.09
CA ILE A 212 22.36 7.53 23.63
C ILE A 212 21.40 8.49 22.91
N ILE A 213 20.17 8.62 23.38
CA ILE A 213 19.21 9.58 22.81
C ILE A 213 19.64 11.03 23.05
N ASP A 214 20.08 11.35 24.27
CA ASP A 214 20.52 12.71 24.63
C ASP A 214 21.73 13.15 23.81
N TYR A 215 22.81 12.37 23.80
CA TYR A 215 24.05 12.72 23.10
C TYR A 215 23.97 12.46 21.58
N GLY A 216 23.19 11.47 21.15
CA GLY A 216 23.06 11.11 19.74
C GLY A 216 22.09 12.00 18.97
N ILE A 217 21.00 12.44 19.61
CA ILE A 217 19.95 13.25 18.98
C ILE A 217 19.89 14.64 19.62
N VAL A 218 19.47 14.74 20.89
CA VAL A 218 19.06 16.01 21.51
C VAL A 218 20.17 17.05 21.48
N LYS A 219 21.35 16.74 22.03
CA LYS A 219 22.49 17.66 22.05
C LYS A 219 23.00 18.02 20.66
N ASN A 220 22.93 17.09 19.71
CA ASN A 220 23.34 17.35 18.33
C ASN A 220 22.39 18.33 17.62
N THR A 221 21.14 18.47 18.07
CA THR A 221 20.24 19.51 17.51
C THR A 221 20.57 20.94 17.96
N SER A 222 21.42 21.12 18.97
CA SER A 222 21.69 22.43 19.56
C SER A 222 22.82 23.23 18.89
N SER A 223 23.51 22.67 17.88
CA SER A 223 24.58 23.36 17.15
C SER A 223 24.61 22.96 15.67
N ILE A 224 25.13 23.85 14.82
CA ILE A 224 25.28 23.58 13.37
C ILE A 224 26.17 22.34 13.14
N ASP A 225 27.27 22.23 13.88
CA ASP A 225 28.16 21.07 13.79
C ASP A 225 27.50 19.77 14.25
N GLY A 226 26.69 19.83 15.30
CA GLY A 226 25.89 18.69 15.77
C GLY A 226 24.84 18.26 14.74
N ILE A 227 24.13 19.21 14.13
CA ILE A 227 23.13 18.92 13.08
C ILE A 227 23.81 18.27 11.88
N SER A 228 25.00 18.77 11.49
CA SER A 228 25.80 18.18 10.42
C SER A 228 26.22 16.74 10.75
N LEU A 229 26.64 16.45 11.98
CA LEU A 229 26.97 15.10 12.42
C LEU A 229 25.73 14.18 12.41
N LEU A 230 24.59 14.68 12.90
CA LEU A 230 23.32 13.94 12.92
C LEU A 230 22.84 13.62 11.50
N ALA A 231 22.97 14.57 10.57
CA ALA A 231 22.63 14.35 9.16
C ALA A 231 23.51 13.26 8.53
N ILE A 232 24.82 13.26 8.81
CA ILE A 232 25.74 12.22 8.33
C ILE A 232 25.39 10.85 8.95
N ALA A 233 25.07 10.81 10.25
CA ALA A 233 24.63 9.58 10.91
C ALA A 233 23.32 9.03 10.30
N LEU A 234 22.35 9.92 10.03
CA LEU A 234 21.09 9.57 9.39
C LEU A 234 21.28 9.07 7.96
N MET A 235 22.17 9.71 7.18
CA MET A 235 22.52 9.24 5.83
C MET A 235 23.20 7.88 5.88
N LYS A 236 24.08 7.65 6.85
CA LYS A 236 24.73 6.35 7.06
C LYS A 236 23.72 5.26 7.39
N GLU A 237 22.76 5.55 8.25
CA GLU A 237 21.63 4.66 8.58
C GLU A 237 20.79 4.34 7.33
N ALA A 238 20.45 5.36 6.54
CA ALA A 238 19.68 5.18 5.30
C ALA A 238 20.38 4.26 4.29
N ILE A 239 21.70 4.44 4.12
CA ILE A 239 22.52 3.58 3.26
C ILE A 239 22.55 2.16 3.80
N HIS A 240 22.72 2.01 5.11
CA HIS A 240 22.80 0.72 5.79
C HIS A 240 21.50 -0.10 5.67
N LEU A 241 20.36 0.50 6.02
CA LEU A 241 19.05 -0.14 5.86
C LEU A 241 18.78 -0.50 4.40
N LYS A 242 19.18 0.36 3.45
CA LYS A 242 19.02 0.10 2.01
C LYS A 242 19.88 -1.07 1.52
N SER A 243 21.11 -1.21 2.00
CA SER A 243 21.95 -2.38 1.63
C SER A 243 21.41 -3.66 2.24
N ASP A 244 20.92 -3.61 3.47
CA ASP A 244 20.42 -4.79 4.17
C ASP A 244 19.08 -5.28 3.60
N VAL A 245 18.19 -4.39 3.16
CA VAL A 245 16.81 -4.77 2.82
C VAL A 245 16.68 -5.81 1.70
N LEU A 246 17.59 -5.80 0.70
CA LEU A 246 17.61 -6.77 -0.41
C LEU A 246 18.72 -7.83 -0.27
N SER A 247 19.39 -7.87 0.89
CA SER A 247 20.33 -8.93 1.21
C SER A 247 19.59 -10.24 1.52
N LYS A 248 20.30 -11.38 1.57
CA LYS A 248 19.71 -12.70 1.87
C LYS A 248 18.85 -12.70 3.14
N GLU A 249 19.39 -12.20 4.25
CA GLU A 249 18.65 -12.17 5.53
C GLU A 249 17.58 -11.06 5.58
N SER A 250 17.65 -10.08 4.68
CA SER A 250 16.80 -8.89 4.67
C SER A 250 16.76 -8.15 6.02
N LEU A 251 15.79 -7.24 6.17
CA LEU A 251 15.42 -6.59 7.42
C LEU A 251 14.12 -7.21 7.95
N PRO A 252 13.96 -7.31 9.28
CA PRO A 252 12.70 -7.72 9.89
C PRO A 252 11.59 -6.73 9.51
N LEU A 253 10.33 -7.16 9.66
CA LEU A 253 9.20 -6.24 9.51
C LEU A 253 9.24 -5.14 10.59
N PRO A 254 8.75 -3.93 10.31
CA PRO A 254 8.68 -2.83 11.27
C PRO A 254 8.13 -3.27 12.62
N PHE A 255 8.79 -2.85 13.70
CA PHE A 255 8.40 -3.11 15.09
C PHE A 255 8.48 -4.58 15.52
N THR A 256 8.73 -5.54 14.62
CA THR A 256 8.85 -6.95 14.98
C THR A 256 10.13 -7.27 15.71
N SER A 257 11.15 -6.41 15.65
CA SER A 257 12.36 -6.52 16.48
C SER A 257 12.05 -6.33 17.98
N ILE A 258 10.89 -5.73 18.31
CA ILE A 258 10.27 -5.78 19.64
C ILE A 258 9.68 -7.18 19.90
N ASN A 259 9.97 -8.23 19.15
CA ASN A 259 9.69 -9.61 19.53
C ASN A 259 10.60 -10.51 18.68
N PRO A 260 11.85 -10.73 19.13
CA PRO A 260 12.85 -11.45 18.35
C PRO A 260 12.37 -12.84 17.89
N ASN A 261 11.57 -13.53 18.69
CA ASN A 261 10.99 -14.82 18.32
C ASN A 261 9.99 -14.70 17.16
N LEU A 262 9.16 -13.65 17.16
CA LEU A 262 8.24 -13.37 16.05
C LEU A 262 9.01 -12.97 14.78
N ALA A 263 9.94 -12.01 14.89
CA ALA A 263 10.76 -11.56 13.77
C ALA A 263 11.55 -12.71 13.14
N ARG A 264 12.16 -13.58 13.96
CA ARG A 264 12.85 -14.78 13.48
C ARG A 264 11.91 -15.73 12.75
N LYS A 265 10.76 -16.04 13.36
CA LYS A 265 9.77 -16.93 12.73
C LYS A 265 9.29 -16.39 11.39
N LEU A 266 9.06 -15.08 11.27
CA LEU A 266 8.66 -14.45 10.01
C LEU A 266 9.78 -14.51 8.96
N GLY A 267 11.03 -14.23 9.36
CA GLY A 267 12.20 -14.34 8.49
C GLY A 267 12.45 -15.77 7.98
N GLU A 268 12.21 -16.80 8.80
CA GLU A 268 12.29 -18.21 8.39
C GLU A 268 11.31 -18.56 7.24
N TYR A 269 10.21 -17.80 7.10
CA TYR A 269 9.25 -17.93 5.99
C TYR A 269 9.47 -16.89 4.88
N ASN A 270 10.59 -16.15 4.87
CA ASN A 270 10.85 -15.02 3.96
C ASN A 270 9.79 -13.91 4.02
N ILE A 271 9.12 -13.76 5.17
CA ILE A 271 8.18 -12.67 5.44
C ILE A 271 8.96 -11.53 6.10
N ASP A 272 9.64 -10.77 5.27
CA ASP A 272 10.58 -9.72 5.63
C ASP A 272 10.39 -8.48 4.75
N MET A 273 11.21 -7.45 4.94
CA MET A 273 11.09 -6.23 4.14
C MET A 273 11.38 -6.41 2.65
N ALA A 274 12.22 -7.37 2.24
CA ALA A 274 12.43 -7.65 0.81
C ALA A 274 11.12 -8.11 0.17
N SER A 275 10.39 -9.02 0.84
CA SER A 275 9.09 -9.49 0.38
C SER A 275 8.05 -8.36 0.34
N VAL A 276 7.98 -7.53 1.38
CA VAL A 276 7.04 -6.39 1.46
C VAL A 276 7.30 -5.37 0.36
N LEU A 277 8.57 -5.01 0.13
CA LEU A 277 8.94 -4.08 -0.94
C LEU A 277 8.65 -4.68 -2.33
N THR A 278 8.86 -5.97 -2.51
CA THR A 278 8.51 -6.68 -3.75
C THR A 278 7.00 -6.59 -4.01
N ILE A 279 6.17 -6.95 -3.04
CA ILE A 279 4.70 -6.87 -3.12
C ILE A 279 4.24 -5.43 -3.37
N GLY A 280 4.82 -4.46 -2.68
CA GLY A 280 4.50 -3.04 -2.85
C GLY A 280 4.83 -2.53 -4.26
N LYS A 281 5.98 -2.92 -4.81
CA LYS A 281 6.40 -2.58 -6.18
C LYS A 281 5.47 -3.22 -7.23
N GLN A 282 5.12 -4.48 -7.05
CA GLN A 282 4.15 -5.19 -7.88
C GLN A 282 2.80 -4.47 -7.91
N ALA A 283 2.26 -4.14 -6.73
CA ALA A 283 1.00 -3.45 -6.59
C ALA A 283 1.03 -2.03 -7.22
N SER A 284 2.11 -1.28 -7.02
CA SER A 284 2.23 0.08 -7.55
C SER A 284 2.25 0.10 -9.08
N TYR A 285 2.95 -0.85 -9.72
CA TYR A 285 2.93 -1.00 -11.17
C TYR A 285 1.55 -1.42 -11.70
N ALA A 286 0.87 -2.33 -11.01
CA ALA A 286 -0.50 -2.71 -11.37
C ALA A 286 -1.46 -1.51 -11.30
N VAL A 287 -1.37 -0.70 -10.23
CA VAL A 287 -2.17 0.52 -10.05
C VAL A 287 -1.84 1.55 -11.13
N ALA A 288 -0.57 1.73 -11.48
CA ALA A 288 -0.15 2.66 -12.53
C ALA A 288 -0.72 2.28 -13.90
N ILE A 289 -0.60 1.00 -14.31
CA ILE A 289 -1.19 0.50 -15.57
C ILE A 289 -2.71 0.71 -15.57
N ASN A 290 -3.38 0.33 -14.48
CA ASN A 290 -4.82 0.51 -14.33
C ASN A 290 -5.25 1.97 -14.47
N THR A 291 -4.45 2.88 -13.92
CA THR A 291 -4.71 4.33 -13.99
C THR A 291 -4.56 4.85 -15.41
N VAL A 292 -3.48 4.47 -16.10
CA VAL A 292 -3.25 4.87 -17.50
C VAL A 292 -4.37 4.35 -18.40
N ILE A 293 -4.73 3.06 -18.30
CA ILE A 293 -5.80 2.46 -19.10
C ILE A 293 -7.14 3.14 -18.81
N TYR A 294 -7.45 3.39 -17.54
CA TYR A 294 -8.67 4.10 -17.16
C TYR A 294 -8.74 5.48 -17.80
N LEU A 295 -7.70 6.29 -17.64
CA LEU A 295 -7.67 7.66 -18.16
C LEU A 295 -7.76 7.69 -19.68
N LEU A 296 -6.99 6.84 -20.38
CA LEU A 296 -7.01 6.78 -21.84
C LEU A 296 -8.38 6.34 -22.38
N HIS A 297 -8.98 5.32 -21.76
CA HIS A 297 -10.30 4.86 -22.15
C HIS A 297 -11.36 5.94 -21.90
N GLN A 298 -11.37 6.58 -20.73
CA GLN A 298 -12.30 7.66 -20.42
C GLN A 298 -12.18 8.82 -21.42
N LEU A 299 -10.96 9.26 -21.70
CA LEU A 299 -10.71 10.38 -22.61
C LEU A 299 -11.22 10.07 -24.03
N LEU A 300 -10.88 8.90 -24.57
CA LEU A 300 -11.20 8.54 -25.95
C LEU A 300 -12.69 8.21 -26.14
N ILE A 301 -13.28 7.43 -25.23
CA ILE A 301 -14.67 7.01 -25.40
C ILE A 301 -15.64 8.17 -25.17
N THR A 302 -15.37 9.08 -24.23
CA THR A 302 -16.24 10.25 -24.00
C THR A 302 -16.23 11.23 -25.20
N GLN A 303 -15.18 11.22 -26.02
CA GLN A 303 -15.12 12.03 -27.25
C GLN A 303 -15.85 11.40 -28.43
N ILE A 304 -15.90 10.06 -28.49
CA ILE A 304 -16.43 9.31 -29.63
C ILE A 304 -17.92 8.97 -29.43
N GLU A 305 -18.34 8.79 -28.18
CA GLU A 305 -19.68 8.34 -27.85
C GLU A 305 -20.43 9.37 -27.01
N ASP A 306 -21.62 9.75 -27.46
CA ASP A 306 -22.56 10.53 -26.65
C ASP A 306 -23.31 9.58 -25.68
N GLN A 307 -22.60 9.15 -24.64
CA GLN A 307 -23.13 8.29 -23.59
C GLN A 307 -23.06 8.96 -22.22
N ASN A 308 -23.94 8.55 -21.31
CA ASN A 308 -23.86 8.92 -19.91
C ASN A 308 -22.43 8.63 -19.38
N PRO A 309 -21.70 9.63 -18.85
CA PRO A 309 -20.35 9.46 -18.33
C PRO A 309 -20.22 8.33 -17.31
N GLN A 310 -21.26 8.09 -16.50
CA GLN A 310 -21.27 6.98 -15.53
C GLN A 310 -21.22 5.59 -16.21
N PHE A 311 -21.80 5.45 -17.40
CA PHE A 311 -21.76 4.18 -18.15
C PHE A 311 -20.39 3.95 -18.77
N VAL A 312 -19.74 5.00 -19.27
CA VAL A 312 -18.35 4.92 -19.74
C VAL A 312 -17.42 4.57 -18.58
N GLN A 313 -17.60 5.19 -17.42
CA GLN A 313 -16.86 4.86 -16.18
C GLN A 313 -17.05 3.40 -15.77
N LEU A 314 -18.28 2.89 -15.83
CA LEU A 314 -18.57 1.50 -15.53
C LEU A 314 -17.89 0.54 -16.51
N ARG A 315 -17.92 0.84 -17.82
CA ARG A 315 -17.20 0.07 -18.84
C ARG A 315 -15.70 0.05 -18.58
N SER A 316 -15.08 1.20 -18.26
CA SER A 316 -13.66 1.24 -17.88
C SER A 316 -13.35 0.36 -16.68
N ARG A 317 -14.19 0.38 -15.63
CA ARG A 317 -13.99 -0.47 -14.45
C ARG A 317 -14.12 -1.96 -14.78
N LYS A 318 -15.08 -2.34 -15.62
CA LYS A 318 -15.20 -3.72 -16.14
C LYS A 318 -13.93 -4.15 -16.87
N ILE A 319 -13.38 -3.29 -17.74
CA ILE A 319 -12.10 -3.53 -18.43
C ILE A 319 -10.99 -3.83 -17.43
N LEU A 320 -10.81 -2.98 -16.41
CA LEU A 320 -9.78 -3.18 -15.40
C LEU A 320 -9.99 -4.46 -14.59
N SER A 321 -11.22 -4.70 -14.12
CA SER A 321 -11.53 -5.91 -13.34
C SER A 321 -11.24 -7.17 -14.16
N TYR A 322 -11.65 -7.22 -15.43
CA TYR A 322 -11.38 -8.37 -16.30
C TYR A 322 -9.90 -8.50 -16.64
N SER A 323 -9.20 -7.41 -16.95
CA SER A 323 -7.77 -7.46 -17.29
C SER A 323 -6.93 -7.96 -16.12
N ASN A 324 -7.19 -7.45 -14.91
CA ASN A 324 -6.49 -7.86 -13.69
C ASN A 324 -6.80 -9.33 -13.36
N THR A 325 -8.06 -9.76 -13.51
CA THR A 325 -8.45 -11.16 -13.27
C THR A 325 -7.74 -12.12 -14.22
N ILE A 326 -7.73 -11.81 -15.52
CA ILE A 326 -7.05 -12.64 -16.53
C ILE A 326 -5.55 -12.71 -16.25
N ALA A 327 -4.89 -11.56 -16.03
CA ALA A 327 -3.46 -11.52 -15.78
C ALA A 327 -3.06 -12.23 -14.47
N THR A 328 -3.84 -12.06 -13.41
CA THR A 328 -3.62 -12.74 -12.12
C THR A 328 -3.81 -14.25 -12.26
N THR A 329 -4.86 -14.70 -12.93
CA THR A 329 -5.10 -16.12 -13.17
C THR A 329 -3.95 -16.74 -13.97
N SER A 330 -3.51 -16.04 -15.03
CA SER A 330 -2.36 -16.47 -15.85
C SER A 330 -1.08 -16.60 -15.01
N ASN A 331 -0.78 -15.61 -14.17
CA ASN A 331 0.42 -15.61 -13.33
C ASN A 331 0.40 -16.71 -12.24
N ILE A 332 -0.76 -16.97 -11.63
CA ILE A 332 -0.93 -18.05 -10.66
C ILE A 332 -0.68 -19.40 -11.34
N VAL A 333 -1.28 -19.63 -12.51
CA VAL A 333 -1.08 -20.86 -13.29
C VAL A 333 0.39 -21.03 -13.68
N GLU A 334 1.03 -19.97 -14.20
CA GLU A 334 2.45 -20.00 -14.55
C GLU A 334 3.32 -20.37 -13.34
N SER A 335 3.12 -19.69 -12.21
CA SER A 335 3.91 -19.90 -10.99
C SER A 335 3.71 -21.31 -10.41
N ALA A 336 2.51 -21.88 -10.56
CA ALA A 336 2.23 -23.26 -10.16
C ALA A 336 2.92 -24.28 -11.08
N ILE A 337 2.95 -24.03 -12.39
CA ILE A 337 3.63 -24.89 -13.38
C ILE A 337 5.15 -24.85 -13.18
N THR A 338 5.73 -23.66 -12.98
CA THR A 338 7.17 -23.49 -12.80
C THR A 338 7.65 -23.88 -11.40
N GLN A 339 6.72 -24.04 -10.45
CA GLN A 339 7.00 -24.28 -9.03
C GLN A 339 7.97 -23.24 -8.43
N ASN A 340 7.97 -22.02 -8.99
CA ASN A 340 8.88 -20.96 -8.58
C ASN A 340 8.08 -19.80 -7.95
N VAL A 341 8.19 -19.66 -6.63
CA VAL A 341 7.52 -18.59 -5.89
C VAL A 341 7.98 -17.19 -6.33
N ASN A 342 9.18 -17.05 -6.90
CA ASN A 342 9.65 -15.79 -7.46
C ASN A 342 8.93 -15.39 -8.76
N HIS A 343 8.06 -16.25 -9.34
CA HIS A 343 7.21 -15.84 -10.45
C HIS A 343 5.88 -15.23 -9.96
N LEU A 344 5.53 -15.37 -8.68
CA LEU A 344 4.24 -14.90 -8.16
C LEU A 344 4.15 -13.37 -8.13
N ASP A 345 3.02 -12.86 -8.60
CA ASP A 345 2.65 -11.45 -8.57
C ASP A 345 1.64 -11.17 -7.45
N ILE A 346 2.06 -11.37 -6.21
CA ILE A 346 1.23 -11.21 -5.01
C ILE A 346 0.64 -9.79 -4.92
N GLY A 347 1.43 -8.76 -5.22
CA GLY A 347 0.95 -7.38 -5.23
C GLY A 347 -0.12 -7.13 -6.29
N GLY A 348 0.04 -7.70 -7.49
CA GLY A 348 -0.99 -7.68 -8.53
C GLY A 348 -2.26 -8.43 -8.15
N PHE A 349 -2.12 -9.57 -7.46
CA PHE A 349 -3.24 -10.32 -6.92
C PHE A 349 -4.04 -9.49 -5.89
N LEU A 350 -3.38 -8.80 -4.96
CA LEU A 350 -4.05 -7.92 -4.00
C LEU A 350 -4.80 -6.76 -4.69
N VAL A 351 -4.20 -6.17 -5.73
CA VAL A 351 -4.87 -5.15 -6.55
C VAL A 351 -6.08 -5.72 -7.26
N THR A 352 -6.01 -6.96 -7.74
CA THR A 352 -7.14 -7.66 -8.38
C THR A 352 -8.31 -7.85 -7.40
N LEU A 353 -8.04 -8.31 -6.17
CA LEU A 353 -9.06 -8.44 -5.12
C LEU A 353 -9.74 -7.09 -4.79
N TYR A 354 -8.93 -6.04 -4.65
CA TYR A 354 -9.46 -4.69 -4.43
C TYR A 354 -10.34 -4.23 -5.60
N ARG A 355 -9.92 -4.48 -6.85
CA ARG A 355 -10.69 -4.11 -8.04
C ARG A 355 -12.02 -4.86 -8.12
N LEU A 356 -12.00 -6.17 -7.99
CA LEU A 356 -13.24 -6.98 -8.01
C LEU A 356 -14.24 -6.49 -6.97
N THR A 357 -13.79 -6.26 -5.74
CA THR A 357 -14.69 -5.82 -4.66
C THR A 357 -15.19 -4.38 -4.83
N SER A 358 -14.33 -3.46 -5.24
CA SER A 358 -14.70 -2.04 -5.41
C SER A 358 -15.54 -1.79 -6.68
N ASP A 359 -15.25 -2.49 -7.77
CA ASP A 359 -15.94 -2.31 -9.04
C ASP A 359 -17.34 -2.96 -9.02
N ILE A 360 -17.53 -4.10 -8.33
CA ILE A 360 -18.86 -4.67 -8.10
C ILE A 360 -19.75 -3.71 -7.30
N LYS A 361 -19.21 -3.12 -6.21
CA LYS A 361 -19.94 -2.12 -5.41
C LYS A 361 -20.34 -0.92 -6.25
N PHE A 362 -19.42 -0.43 -7.08
CA PHE A 362 -19.70 0.68 -7.98
C PHE A 362 -20.77 0.33 -9.02
N GLN A 363 -20.69 -0.86 -9.63
CA GLN A 363 -21.69 -1.33 -10.59
C GLN A 363 -23.09 -1.39 -9.96
N ASN A 364 -23.21 -1.96 -8.77
CA ASN A 364 -24.48 -2.07 -8.07
C ASN A 364 -25.07 -0.69 -7.76
N LYS A 365 -24.24 0.25 -7.32
CA LYS A 365 -24.68 1.63 -7.06
C LYS A 365 -25.22 2.30 -8.32
N ILE A 366 -24.49 2.25 -9.44
CA ILE A 366 -24.95 2.89 -10.69
C ILE A 366 -26.20 2.18 -11.24
N LYS A 367 -26.31 0.85 -11.06
CA LYS A 367 -27.51 0.10 -11.41
C LYS A 367 -28.72 0.54 -10.59
N GLU A 368 -28.57 0.67 -9.28
CA GLU A 368 -29.61 1.15 -8.37
C GLU A 368 -30.07 2.57 -8.76
N GLU A 369 -29.13 3.52 -8.92
CA GLU A 369 -29.43 4.89 -9.36
C GLU A 369 -30.18 4.92 -10.71
N PHE A 370 -29.80 4.05 -11.65
CA PHE A 370 -30.48 3.93 -12.94
C PHE A 370 -31.90 3.40 -12.80
N LEU A 371 -32.08 2.30 -12.07
CA LEU A 371 -33.39 1.67 -11.87
C LEU A 371 -34.35 2.62 -11.17
N GLU A 372 -33.91 3.28 -10.10
CA GLU A 372 -34.71 4.26 -9.37
C GLU A 372 -35.14 5.42 -10.28
N LYS A 373 -34.21 5.99 -11.03
CA LYS A 373 -34.48 7.13 -11.91
C LYS A 373 -35.47 6.77 -13.02
N GLU A 374 -35.25 5.66 -13.72
CA GLU A 374 -36.12 5.28 -14.83
C GLU A 374 -37.49 4.78 -14.33
N PHE A 375 -37.53 4.06 -13.21
CA PHE A 375 -38.80 3.67 -12.60
C PHE A 375 -39.61 4.88 -12.10
N TYR A 376 -38.94 5.87 -11.51
CA TYR A 376 -39.56 7.13 -11.10
C TYR A 376 -40.15 7.91 -12.27
N LYS A 377 -39.45 7.99 -13.42
CA LYS A 377 -39.99 8.60 -14.64
C LYS A 377 -41.28 7.92 -15.12
N LEU A 378 -41.31 6.59 -15.10
CA LEU A 378 -42.51 5.82 -15.43
C LEU A 378 -43.66 6.15 -14.48
N ILE A 379 -43.39 6.31 -13.18
CA ILE A 379 -44.41 6.72 -12.20
C ILE A 379 -44.84 8.16 -12.43
N MET A 380 -43.94 9.09 -12.75
CA MET A 380 -44.29 10.51 -12.86
C MET A 380 -44.78 10.92 -14.25
N ASN A 381 -44.80 9.99 -15.22
CA ASN A 381 -45.15 10.26 -16.61
C ASN A 381 -44.28 11.36 -17.25
N ASN A 382 -42.98 11.34 -16.93
CA ASN A 382 -41.96 12.31 -17.37
C ASN A 382 -41.02 11.73 -18.42
#